data_AF-Q4RPS4-F1
#
_entry.id   AF-Q4RPS4-F1
#
_cell.length_a   1.000
_cell.length_b   1.000
_cell.length_c   1.000
_cell.angle_alpha   90.00
_cell.angle_beta   90.00
_cell.angle_gamma   90.00
#
_symmetry.space_group_name_H-M   'P 1'
#
loop_
_entity.id
_entity.type
_entity.pdbx_description
1 polymer ?
#
loop_
_entity_poly.entity_id
_entity_poly.type
_entity_poly.pdbx_seq_one_letter_code
_entity_poly.pdbx_strand_id
1 'polypeptide(L)'
;DMEQTEVAKPESLDDLIRILHNIFESDSINVEEVQNIMESYESNPQDWLKYAKFDQYRYTRNLVDEGNGKFNLMILFWGEAIAAASTTTRTPTVS
;
A
#
# COMPACT_ATOMS: atom_id res chain seq x y z
N ASP A 1 4.99 -24.30 17.19
CA ASP A 1 3.84 -23.42 17.43
C ASP A 1 4.23 -22.01 17.03
N MET A 2 3.61 -21.45 15.98
CA MET A 2 3.83 -20.06 15.59
C MET A 2 2.80 -19.24 16.35
N GLU A 3 3.23 -18.45 17.33
CA GLU A 3 2.40 -17.41 17.93
C GLU A 3 2.03 -16.42 16.81
N GLN A 4 0.81 -16.51 16.30
CA GLN A 4 0.20 -15.39 15.59
C GLN A 4 -0.05 -14.33 16.65
N THR A 5 0.82 -13.31 16.69
CA THR A 5 0.51 -12.05 17.32
C THR A 5 -0.76 -11.51 16.67
N GLU A 6 -1.87 -11.49 17.40
CA GLU A 6 -3.09 -10.79 16.98
C GLU A 6 -2.76 -9.30 16.87
N VAL A 7 -2.33 -8.87 15.68
CA VAL A 7 -2.12 -7.46 15.40
C VAL A 7 -3.50 -6.85 15.19
N ALA A 8 -3.89 -5.92 16.06
CA ALA A 8 -5.18 -5.25 15.96
C ALA A 8 -5.32 -4.55 14.60
N LYS A 9 -6.50 -4.70 13.98
CA LYS A 9 -6.85 -4.08 12.70
C LYS A 9 -6.61 -2.55 12.76
N PRO A 10 -5.93 -1.95 11.77
CA PRO A 10 -5.75 -0.49 11.72
C PRO A 10 -7.08 0.22 11.48
N GLU A 11 -7.38 1.24 12.28
CA GLU A 11 -8.59 2.07 12.13
C GLU A 11 -8.38 3.26 11.18
N SER A 12 -7.12 3.61 10.90
CA SER A 12 -6.72 4.72 10.03
C SER A 12 -5.40 4.43 9.31
N LEU A 13 -5.08 5.20 8.26
CA LEU A 13 -3.75 5.12 7.61
C LEU A 13 -2.61 5.42 8.59
N ASP A 14 -2.82 6.35 9.53
CA ASP A 14 -1.81 6.70 10.53
C ASP A 14 -1.58 5.52 11.50
N ASP A 15 -2.64 4.77 11.86
CA ASP A 15 -2.50 3.53 12.63
C ASP A 15 -1.75 2.45 11.85
N LEU A 16 -2.06 2.29 10.56
CA LEU A 16 -1.36 1.35 9.69
C LEU A 16 0.13 1.68 9.64
N ILE A 17 0.50 2.95 9.44
CA ILE A 17 1.89 3.42 9.44
C ILE A 17 2.55 3.05 10.77
N ARG A 18 1.92 3.37 11.91
CA ARG A 18 2.46 3.04 13.24
C ARG A 18 2.71 1.54 13.42
N ILE A 19 1.78 0.69 12.97
CA ILE A 19 1.93 -0.75 13.05
C ILE A 19 3.09 -1.24 12.15
N LEU A 20 3.21 -0.70 10.93
CA LEU A 20 4.33 -1.01 10.04
C LEU A 20 5.67 -0.62 10.67
N HIS A 21 5.78 0.57 11.29
CA HIS A 21 6.98 0.96 12.02
C HIS A 21 7.38 -0.11 13.05
N ASN A 22 6.42 -0.59 13.86
CA ASN A 22 6.68 -1.64 14.86
C ASN A 22 7.11 -2.96 14.22
N ILE A 23 6.46 -3.41 13.15
CA ILE A 23 6.83 -4.67 12.45
C ILE A 23 8.26 -4.55 11.90
N PHE A 24 8.57 -3.40 11.29
CA PHE A 24 9.88 -3.15 10.70
C PHE A 24 10.95 -2.79 11.74
N GLU A 25 10.65 -2.58 13.03
CA GLU A 25 11.70 -2.44 14.05
C GLU A 25 12.55 -3.71 14.17
N SER A 26 11.92 -4.88 13.98
CA SER A 26 12.61 -6.17 13.91
C SER A 26 13.59 -6.26 12.73
N ASP A 27 14.65 -7.04 12.86
CA ASP A 27 15.55 -7.39 11.75
C ASP A 27 15.07 -8.62 10.97
N SER A 28 14.10 -9.35 11.52
CA SER A 28 13.40 -10.48 10.89
C SER A 28 11.98 -10.05 10.57
N ILE A 29 11.67 -9.91 9.28
CA ILE A 29 10.36 -9.47 8.79
C ILE A 29 9.54 -10.68 8.31
N ASN A 30 8.34 -10.84 8.86
CA ASN A 30 7.36 -11.78 8.34
C ASN A 30 6.51 -11.10 7.26
N VAL A 31 6.69 -11.51 6.00
CA VAL A 31 5.98 -10.93 4.86
C VAL A 31 4.47 -11.20 4.91
N GLU A 32 4.06 -12.36 5.45
CA GLU A 32 2.64 -12.71 5.59
C GLU A 32 1.93 -11.79 6.59
N GLU A 33 2.60 -11.46 7.69
CA GLU A 33 2.09 -10.50 8.67
C GLU A 33 1.93 -9.10 8.07
N VAL A 34 2.93 -8.62 7.33
CA VAL A 34 2.88 -7.33 6.63
C VAL A 34 1.74 -7.31 5.60
N GLN A 35 1.57 -8.39 4.84
CA GLN A 35 0.49 -8.48 3.87
C GLN A 35 -0.87 -8.45 4.55
N ASN A 36 -1.06 -9.26 5.59
CA ASN A 36 -2.32 -9.33 6.34
C ASN A 36 -2.70 -7.99 6.96
N ILE A 37 -1.73 -7.25 7.53
CA ILE A 37 -2.05 -5.95 8.13
C ILE A 37 -2.42 -4.91 7.07
N MET A 38 -1.71 -4.88 5.94
CA MET A 38 -2.00 -3.99 4.81
C MET A 38 -3.38 -4.27 4.22
N GLU A 39 -3.78 -5.54 4.10
CA GLU A 39 -5.10 -5.95 3.61
C GLU A 39 -6.23 -5.68 4.61
N SER A 40 -5.94 -5.72 5.92
CA SER A 40 -6.93 -5.48 6.97
C SER A 40 -7.33 -4.00 7.10
N TYR A 41 -6.52 -3.07 6.60
CA TYR A 41 -6.85 -1.65 6.59
C TYR A 41 -7.99 -1.36 5.60
N GLU A 42 -9.10 -0.82 6.11
CA GLU A 42 -10.20 -0.35 5.25
C GLU A 42 -9.88 1.07 4.74
N SER A 43 -9.70 1.18 3.42
CA SER A 43 -9.31 2.44 2.78
C SER A 43 -10.35 3.55 2.99
N ASN A 44 -9.90 4.65 3.60
CA ASN A 44 -10.69 5.86 3.78
C ASN A 44 -10.07 7.02 2.97
N PRO A 45 -10.77 7.62 2.00
CA PRO A 45 -10.27 8.75 1.24
C PRO A 45 -9.75 9.92 2.08
N GLN A 46 -10.35 10.18 3.25
CA GLN A 46 -9.90 11.27 4.13
C GLN A 46 -8.47 11.06 4.64
N ASP A 47 -8.02 9.82 4.75
CA ASP A 47 -6.71 9.48 5.27
C ASP A 47 -5.60 9.77 4.25
N TRP A 48 -5.84 9.42 2.97
CA TRP A 48 -4.81 9.47 1.93
C TRP A 48 -4.93 10.61 0.93
N LEU A 49 -6.06 11.34 0.89
CA LEU A 49 -6.27 12.42 -0.08
C LEU A 49 -5.21 13.53 0.01
N LYS A 50 -4.67 13.79 1.21
CA LYS A 50 -3.56 14.74 1.42
C LYS A 50 -2.28 14.40 0.63
N TYR A 51 -2.08 13.12 0.28
CA TYR A 51 -0.96 12.63 -0.52
C TYR A 51 -1.29 12.53 -2.01
N ALA A 52 -2.56 12.67 -2.40
CA ALA A 52 -2.99 12.48 -3.78
C ALA A 52 -2.59 13.68 -4.65
N LYS A 53 -1.47 13.55 -5.37
CA LYS A 53 -1.12 14.48 -6.46
C LYS A 53 -1.53 13.85 -7.78
N PHE A 54 -2.36 14.54 -8.53
CA PHE A 54 -2.90 14.05 -9.80
C PHE A 54 -2.05 14.54 -10.97
N ASP A 55 -1.66 13.62 -11.85
CA ASP A 55 -1.16 13.93 -13.21
C ASP A 55 -2.02 13.11 -14.18
N GLN A 56 -2.68 13.79 -15.12
CA GLN A 56 -3.62 13.16 -16.06
C GLN A 56 -2.91 12.26 -17.10
N TYR A 57 -1.61 12.45 -17.31
CA TYR A 57 -0.85 11.76 -18.35
C TYR A 57 0.07 10.67 -17.81
N ARG A 58 0.35 10.67 -16.50
CA ARG A 58 1.33 9.78 -15.87
C ARG A 58 0.83 9.27 -14.53
N TYR A 59 1.28 8.07 -14.14
CA TYR A 59 1.07 7.65 -12.77
C TYR A 59 1.92 8.54 -11.87
N THR A 60 1.39 8.94 -10.73
CA THR A 60 2.16 9.65 -9.71
C THR A 60 2.55 8.69 -8.60
N ARG A 61 3.74 8.89 -8.05
CA ARG A 61 4.28 8.15 -6.91
C ARG A 61 4.38 9.13 -5.75
N ASN A 62 3.47 9.03 -4.80
CA ASN A 62 3.37 9.97 -3.69
C ASN A 62 3.90 9.28 -2.43
N LEU A 63 5.03 9.77 -1.91
CA LEU A 63 5.57 9.30 -0.65
C LEU A 63 4.60 9.64 0.47
N VAL A 64 4.25 8.64 1.27
CA VAL A 64 3.40 8.76 2.45
C VAL A 64 4.24 8.77 3.72
N ASP A 65 5.19 7.84 3.82
CA ASP A 65 6.06 7.67 4.98
C ASP A 65 7.43 7.11 4.56
N GLU A 66 8.51 7.62 5.15
CA GLU A 66 9.90 7.19 4.89
C GLU A 66 10.38 6.08 5.84
N GLY A 67 9.48 5.56 6.67
CA GLY A 67 9.73 4.51 7.62
C GLY A 67 10.76 4.89 8.68
N ASN A 68 11.36 3.86 9.26
CA ASN A 68 12.49 3.95 10.19
C ASN A 68 13.82 3.69 9.48
N GLY A 69 13.90 4.02 8.18
CA GLY A 69 15.04 3.70 7.31
C GLY A 69 15.04 2.27 6.76
N LYS A 70 14.04 1.45 7.12
CA LYS A 70 13.90 0.06 6.65
C LYS A 70 12.82 -0.14 5.58
N PHE A 71 11.90 0.81 5.41
CA PHE A 71 10.85 0.74 4.38
C PHE A 71 10.46 2.14 3.90
N ASN A 72 9.78 2.20 2.75
CA ASN A 72 9.08 3.38 2.27
C ASN A 72 7.62 3.00 1.99
N LEU A 73 6.68 3.81 2.45
CA LEU A 73 5.26 3.67 2.11
C LEU A 73 4.88 4.73 1.07
N MET A 74 4.27 4.30 -0.03
CA MET A 74 3.90 5.17 -1.14
C MET A 74 2.51 4.85 -1.67
N ILE A 75 1.81 5.89 -2.12
CA ILE A 75 0.54 5.76 -2.84
C ILE A 75 0.77 6.10 -4.30
N LEU A 76 0.35 5.18 -5.16
CA LEU A 76 0.39 5.34 -6.60
C LEU A 76 -1.00 5.77 -7.10
N PHE A 77 -1.04 6.91 -7.80
CA PHE A 77 -2.26 7.35 -8.49
C PHE A 77 -2.13 7.07 -9.98
N TRP A 78 -3.13 6.41 -10.57
CA TRP A 78 -3.15 6.08 -11.99
C TRP A 78 -4.09 7.05 -12.72
N GLY A 79 -3.58 7.90 -13.60
CA GLY A 79 -4.43 8.70 -14.49
C GLY A 79 -5.25 7.81 -15.43
N GLU A 80 -6.41 8.30 -15.88
CA GLU A 80 -7.39 7.55 -16.70
C GLU A 80 -6.77 6.87 -17.92
N ALA A 81 -5.80 7.51 -18.57
CA ALA A 81 -5.13 6.97 -19.76
C ALA A 81 -4.24 5.74 -19.46
N ILE A 82 -3.66 5.64 -18.26
CA ILE A 82 -2.76 4.54 -17.89
C ILE A 82 -3.56 3.34 -17.38
N ALA A 83 -4.64 3.59 -16.62
CA ALA A 83 -5.55 2.53 -16.16
C ALA A 83 -6.18 1.76 -17.35
N ALA A 84 -6.51 2.47 -18.43
CA ALA A 84 -7.02 1.87 -19.65
C ALA A 84 -5.98 0.95 -20.33
N ALA A 85 -4.72 1.39 -20.44
CA ALA A 85 -3.65 0.61 -21.06
C ALA A 85 -3.32 -0.68 -20.29
N SER A 86 -3.38 -0.66 -18.94
CA SER A 86 -3.21 -1.86 -18.11
C SER A 86 -4.36 -2.87 -18.22
N THR A 87 -5.52 -2.47 -18.76
CA THR A 87 -6.69 -3.34 -18.92
C THR A 87 -6.71 -4.07 -20.28
N THR A 88 -5.95 -3.59 -21.29
CA THR A 88 -5.99 -4.11 -22.67
C THR A 88 -5.14 -5.36 -22.92
N THR A 89 -4.28 -5.81 -21.99
CA THR A 89 -3.37 -6.96 -22.23
C THR A 89 -3.97 -8.37 -22.02
N ARG A 90 -5.29 -8.55 -22.01
CA ARG A 90 -5.91 -9.90 -21.99
C ARG A 90 -6.93 -10.10 -23.11
N THR A 91 -6.45 -10.21 -24.35
CA THR A 91 -7.11 -11.03 -25.36
C THR A 91 -6.04 -11.85 -26.10
N PRO A 92 -5.95 -13.17 -25.89
CA PRO A 92 -5.20 -14.01 -26.79
C PRO A 92 -6.03 -14.15 -28.07
N THR A 93 -5.58 -13.52 -29.16
CA THR A 93 -6.11 -13.83 -30.49
C THR A 93 -5.66 -15.24 -30.83
N VAL A 94 -6.56 -16.22 -30.70
CA VAL A 94 -6.39 -17.55 -31.29
C VAL A 94 -6.57 -17.37 -32.80
N SER A 95 -5.52 -17.62 -33.55
CA SER A 95 -5.57 -17.87 -35.00
C SER A 95 -5.79 -19.35 -35.27
#